data_AF-A0A6M0F5Z8-F1
#
_entry.id   AF-A0A6M0F5Z8-F1
#
_cell.length_a   1.000
_cell.length_b   1.000
_cell.length_c   1.000
_cell.angle_alpha   90.00
_cell.angle_beta   90.00
_cell.angle_gamma   90.00
#
_symmetry.space_group_name_H-M   'P 1'
#
loop_
_entity.id
_entity.type
_entity.pdbx_description
1 polymer ?
#
loop_
_entity_poly.entity_id
_entity_poly.type
_entity_poly.pdbx_seq_one_letter_code
_entity_poly.pdbx_strand_id
1 'polypeptide(L)'
;MTYSSNHEQQIQAQNDESLRILARALTLSQGKFSLILANCQYRHVRDRIVTRLQDQCAFDIERFTLPQSAETLYSPIAQCPMVQNLGKDLDQNPPKALMVFGLEQVEKLTAVLKATNLVREEFRQNLPFPIVLWVNRQVKTALIRSAPDFESWSTTVEFLSHSEDLRSVLVQESDRIFDTLLDVGSGLFLDNRTLGIQPGSPLLVELETARSTLQKRGTQLDAALAGSLEFICGRAAVADEERSRQHYERSIELLKTSLKPNDASNALERLGCVQHHLGVWWHTYSVDHRAEHDEACKRARDCFREAIATFKTAQRLDLVARFTEKLGEVLQRLEDWDGLKQLVEERLELHPAYPDLFREARTYGFRAELALAKGAISSGNNVHLDSTTNLTQTATGKLTQAKEWATQALQLLEQACESETIPTAFDREIFIDWHNSFLRGWYRFALGRAHRALGETAEAIQALEQAKAETNEAYDPPLCISILQELRELYFDQGQYLEAFETRQAYRSIEQQYGYRAFVGAGRLRAKKAIANPSLAHVEAIGQVSTEISASGRQQDVERLIGRLQRSDQ
;
A
#
# COMPACT_ATOMS: atom_id res chain seq x y z
N MET A 1 -26.81 -28.47 -7.33
CA MET A 1 -26.04 -29.03 -6.19
C MET A 1 -25.44 -30.41 -6.49
N THR A 2 -26.07 -31.27 -7.29
CA THR A 2 -25.56 -32.62 -7.63
C THR A 2 -24.28 -32.64 -8.48
N TYR A 3 -24.06 -31.67 -9.37
CA TYR A 3 -22.85 -31.60 -10.21
C TYR A 3 -21.57 -31.22 -9.43
N SER A 4 -21.65 -30.26 -8.50
CA SER A 4 -20.51 -29.82 -7.70
C SER A 4 -20.05 -30.90 -6.72
N SER A 5 -21.00 -31.60 -6.06
CA SER A 5 -20.69 -32.73 -5.18
C SER A 5 -19.98 -33.87 -5.92
N ASN A 6 -20.39 -34.20 -7.15
CA ASN A 6 -19.77 -35.25 -7.94
C ASN A 6 -18.34 -34.87 -8.41
N HIS A 7 -18.11 -33.60 -8.74
CA HIS A 7 -16.78 -33.12 -9.10
C HIS A 7 -15.80 -33.11 -7.93
N GLU A 8 -16.24 -32.68 -6.74
CA GLU A 8 -15.41 -32.72 -5.52
C GLU A 8 -15.09 -34.16 -5.10
N GLN A 9 -16.06 -35.09 -5.21
CA GLN A 9 -15.81 -36.51 -4.99
C GLN A 9 -14.80 -37.08 -6.00
N GLN A 10 -14.84 -36.61 -7.24
CA GLN A 10 -13.87 -36.99 -8.26
C GLN A 10 -12.47 -36.43 -7.98
N ILE A 11 -12.37 -35.18 -7.50
CA ILE A 11 -11.10 -34.57 -7.04
C ILE A 11 -10.52 -35.38 -5.88
N GLN A 12 -11.34 -35.72 -4.89
CA GLN A 12 -10.89 -36.53 -3.75
C GLN A 12 -10.43 -37.92 -4.19
N ALA A 13 -11.21 -38.61 -5.04
CA ALA A 13 -10.84 -39.92 -5.56
C ALA A 13 -9.53 -39.87 -6.38
N GLN A 14 -9.35 -38.83 -7.20
CA GLN A 14 -8.12 -38.63 -7.97
C GLN A 14 -6.93 -38.32 -7.05
N ASN A 15 -7.11 -37.47 -6.03
CA ASN A 15 -6.05 -37.19 -5.06
C ASN A 15 -5.67 -38.41 -4.24
N ASP A 16 -6.64 -39.25 -3.88
CA ASP A 16 -6.39 -40.51 -3.17
C ASP A 16 -5.64 -41.52 -4.05
N GLU A 17 -5.96 -41.58 -5.34
CA GLU A 17 -5.21 -42.38 -6.30
C GLU A 17 -3.79 -41.83 -6.53
N SER A 18 -3.65 -40.52 -6.74
CA SER A 18 -2.34 -39.85 -6.83
C SER A 18 -1.49 -40.09 -5.58
N LEU A 19 -2.10 -40.04 -4.40
CA LEU A 19 -1.42 -40.30 -3.13
C LEU A 19 -0.97 -41.77 -3.03
N ARG A 20 -1.80 -42.73 -3.44
CA ARG A 20 -1.41 -44.15 -3.52
C ARG A 20 -0.28 -44.39 -4.52
N ILE A 21 -0.34 -43.75 -5.68
CA ILE A 21 0.73 -43.82 -6.69
C ILE A 21 2.04 -43.29 -6.11
N LEU A 22 2.00 -42.14 -5.43
CA LEU A 22 3.17 -41.54 -4.78
C LEU A 22 3.73 -42.45 -3.69
N ALA A 23 2.91 -42.92 -2.75
CA ALA A 23 3.33 -43.82 -1.68
C ALA A 23 3.94 -45.13 -2.21
N ARG A 24 3.34 -45.70 -3.25
CA ARG A 24 3.86 -46.90 -3.92
C ARG A 24 5.19 -46.63 -4.63
N ALA A 25 5.32 -45.51 -5.34
CA ALA A 25 6.54 -45.12 -6.03
C ALA A 25 7.71 -44.95 -5.04
N LEU A 26 7.45 -44.33 -3.88
CA LEU A 26 8.43 -44.21 -2.80
C LEU A 26 8.83 -45.58 -2.23
N THR A 27 7.85 -46.44 -1.95
CA THR A 27 8.11 -47.79 -1.40
C THR A 27 8.94 -48.65 -2.36
N LEU A 28 8.63 -48.63 -3.66
CA LEU A 28 9.34 -49.40 -4.68
C LEU A 28 10.73 -48.85 -5.03
N SER A 29 11.02 -47.61 -4.61
CA SER A 29 12.26 -46.91 -4.94
C SER A 29 13.22 -46.77 -3.76
N GLN A 30 12.91 -47.36 -2.60
CA GLN A 30 13.84 -47.40 -1.47
C GLN A 30 15.18 -48.02 -1.88
N GLY A 31 16.28 -47.36 -1.49
CA GLY A 31 17.65 -47.81 -1.80
C GLY A 31 18.13 -47.49 -3.22
N LYS A 32 17.34 -46.80 -4.05
CA LYS A 32 17.75 -46.30 -5.37
C LYS A 32 17.29 -44.88 -5.61
N PHE A 33 18.03 -44.15 -6.43
CA PHE A 33 17.60 -42.83 -6.87
C PHE A 33 16.32 -42.93 -7.71
N SER A 34 15.33 -42.11 -7.36
CA SER A 34 14.13 -41.87 -8.16
C SER A 34 13.68 -40.44 -7.94
N LEU A 35 13.39 -39.72 -9.02
CA LEU A 35 12.91 -38.34 -8.96
C LEU A 35 11.40 -38.33 -9.18
N ILE A 36 10.66 -37.73 -8.25
CA ILE A 36 9.20 -37.60 -8.34
C ILE A 36 8.85 -36.11 -8.22
N LEU A 37 8.09 -35.58 -9.18
CA LEU A 37 7.53 -34.24 -9.10
C LEU A 37 6.12 -34.32 -8.54
N ALA A 38 5.93 -33.87 -7.30
CA ALA A 38 4.60 -33.71 -6.72
C ALA A 38 4.07 -32.32 -7.11
N ASN A 39 3.25 -32.27 -8.16
CA ASN A 39 2.66 -31.03 -8.65
C ASN A 39 1.45 -30.66 -7.78
N CYS A 40 1.61 -29.63 -6.96
CA CYS A 40 0.56 -29.11 -6.09
C CYS A 40 0.60 -27.58 -6.10
N GLN A 41 -0.48 -26.94 -6.51
CA GLN A 41 -0.50 -25.50 -6.73
C GLN A 41 -0.56 -24.68 -5.43
N TYR A 42 -1.16 -25.22 -4.36
CA TYR A 42 -1.46 -24.47 -3.13
C TYR A 42 -0.79 -25.11 -1.92
N ARG A 43 -0.11 -24.27 -1.12
CA ARG A 43 0.69 -24.71 0.03
C ARG A 43 -0.12 -25.48 1.08
N HIS A 44 -1.31 -25.02 1.43
CA HIS A 44 -2.13 -25.71 2.44
C HIS A 44 -2.59 -27.11 1.97
N VAL A 45 -2.89 -27.26 0.67
CA VAL A 45 -3.25 -28.57 0.08
C VAL A 45 -2.04 -29.49 0.14
N ARG A 46 -0.85 -28.99 -0.24
CA ARG A 46 0.41 -29.70 -0.13
C ARG A 46 0.63 -30.19 1.30
N ASP A 47 0.53 -29.31 2.29
CA ASP A 47 0.83 -29.66 3.69
C ASP A 47 -0.15 -30.73 4.23
N ARG A 48 -1.43 -30.69 3.80
CA ARG A 48 -2.41 -31.75 4.10
C ARG A 48 -2.05 -33.08 3.43
N ILE A 49 -1.65 -33.06 2.16
CA ILE A 49 -1.24 -34.27 1.43
C ILE A 49 0.05 -34.86 2.02
N VAL A 50 1.01 -34.02 2.38
CA VAL A 50 2.27 -34.43 3.03
C VAL A 50 2.00 -35.16 4.35
N THR A 51 1.07 -34.64 5.15
CA THR A 51 0.64 -35.29 6.41
C THR A 51 0.03 -36.67 6.12
N ARG A 52 -0.93 -36.73 5.18
CA ARG A 52 -1.55 -38.00 4.77
C ARG A 52 -0.55 -39.01 4.17
N LEU A 53 0.47 -38.53 3.46
CA LEU A 53 1.51 -39.38 2.87
C LEU A 53 2.38 -40.02 3.95
N GLN A 54 2.74 -39.27 4.99
CA GLN A 54 3.48 -39.80 6.13
C GLN A 54 2.67 -40.85 6.89
N ASP A 55 1.37 -40.63 7.10
CA ASP A 55 0.50 -41.61 7.76
C ASP A 55 0.33 -42.92 6.95
N GLN A 56 0.44 -42.85 5.62
CA GLN A 56 0.27 -44.02 4.73
C GLN A 56 1.56 -44.80 4.47
N CYS A 57 2.73 -44.18 4.67
CA CYS A 57 4.01 -44.85 4.46
C CYS A 57 4.47 -45.55 5.75
N ALA A 58 4.88 -46.82 5.63
CA ALA A 58 5.40 -47.60 6.76
C ALA A 58 6.83 -47.21 7.18
N PHE A 59 7.31 -46.03 6.77
CA PHE A 59 8.66 -45.56 6.99
C PHE A 59 8.69 -44.03 7.02
N ASP A 60 9.68 -43.49 7.74
CA ASP A 60 9.87 -42.05 7.85
C ASP A 60 10.30 -41.43 6.52
N ILE A 61 9.62 -40.34 6.16
CA ILE A 61 9.93 -39.51 5.00
C ILE A 61 10.48 -38.19 5.53
N GLU A 62 11.75 -37.95 5.24
CA GLU A 62 12.43 -36.74 5.67
C GLU A 62 11.94 -35.51 4.92
N ARG A 63 11.98 -34.35 5.58
CA ARG A 63 11.53 -33.06 5.02
C ARG A 63 12.68 -32.07 4.98
N PHE A 64 12.88 -31.44 3.82
CA PHE A 64 13.89 -30.41 3.62
C PHE A 64 13.30 -29.22 2.87
N THR A 65 13.51 -28.01 3.39
CA THR A 65 13.09 -26.76 2.73
C THR A 65 14.32 -26.02 2.23
N LEU A 66 14.34 -25.67 0.95
CA LEU A 66 15.43 -24.92 0.33
C LEU A 66 15.50 -23.49 0.87
N PRO A 67 16.72 -22.97 1.14
CA PRO A 67 16.92 -21.54 1.38
C PRO A 67 16.57 -20.71 0.14
N GLN A 68 16.02 -19.51 0.35
CA GLN A 68 15.69 -18.57 -0.75
C GLN A 68 16.94 -18.13 -1.54
N SER A 69 18.10 -18.08 -0.85
CA SER A 69 19.40 -17.72 -1.39
C SER A 69 20.15 -18.89 -2.07
N ALA A 70 19.51 -20.05 -2.26
CA ALA A 70 20.17 -21.21 -2.86
C ALA A 70 20.59 -20.93 -4.31
N GLU A 71 21.87 -21.21 -4.62
CA GLU A 71 22.41 -21.07 -5.98
C GLU A 71 22.36 -22.38 -6.80
N THR A 72 22.28 -23.52 -6.12
CA THR A 72 22.12 -24.86 -6.72
C THR A 72 21.05 -25.66 -5.98
N LEU A 73 20.47 -26.66 -6.65
CA LEU A 73 19.52 -27.58 -6.00
C LEU A 73 20.24 -28.70 -5.23
N TYR A 74 21.34 -29.22 -5.81
CA TYR A 74 22.03 -30.38 -5.25
C TYR A 74 22.77 -30.07 -3.95
N SER A 75 23.54 -28.98 -3.90
CA SER A 75 24.45 -28.70 -2.77
C SER A 75 23.71 -28.54 -1.43
N PRO A 76 22.60 -27.80 -1.34
CA PRO A 76 21.83 -27.71 -0.08
C PRO A 76 21.25 -29.06 0.36
N ILE A 77 20.83 -29.90 -0.59
CA ILE A 77 20.32 -31.25 -0.31
C ILE A 77 21.45 -32.14 0.22
N ALA A 78 22.60 -32.14 -0.46
CA ALA A 78 23.77 -32.93 -0.08
C ALA A 78 24.37 -32.52 1.27
N GLN A 79 24.26 -31.24 1.64
CA GLN A 79 24.75 -30.69 2.91
C GLN A 79 23.74 -30.79 4.05
N CYS A 80 22.51 -31.24 3.78
CA CYS A 80 21.51 -31.41 4.82
C CYS A 80 21.98 -32.48 5.83
N PRO A 81 21.76 -32.32 7.16
CA PRO A 81 22.28 -33.25 8.18
C PRO A 81 21.95 -34.72 7.94
N MET A 82 20.79 -35.00 7.34
CA MET A 82 20.31 -36.35 6.99
C MET A 82 21.01 -36.97 5.75
N VAL A 83 21.76 -36.18 4.98
CA VAL A 83 22.43 -36.60 3.73
C VAL A 83 23.95 -36.47 3.83
N GLN A 84 24.47 -35.46 4.53
CA GLN A 84 25.89 -35.09 4.55
C GLN A 84 26.86 -36.20 5.02
N ASN A 85 26.36 -37.15 5.80
CA ASN A 85 27.13 -38.25 6.41
C ASN A 85 26.92 -39.62 5.75
N LEU A 86 26.16 -39.67 4.64
CA LEU A 86 25.95 -40.90 3.87
C LEU A 86 27.28 -41.55 3.49
N GLY A 87 27.51 -42.77 3.99
CA GLY A 87 28.71 -43.57 3.69
C GLY A 87 29.96 -43.21 4.48
N LYS A 88 29.89 -42.32 5.48
CA LYS A 88 31.03 -41.96 6.36
C LYS A 88 30.96 -42.62 7.74
N ASP A 89 29.77 -42.82 8.30
CA ASP A 89 29.53 -43.59 9.52
C ASP A 89 28.88 -44.93 9.17
N LEU A 90 29.43 -46.04 9.69
CA LEU A 90 28.93 -47.40 9.46
C LEU A 90 27.51 -47.64 10.01
N ASP A 91 27.07 -46.79 10.96
CA ASP A 91 25.79 -46.92 11.65
C ASP A 91 24.68 -46.00 11.10
N GLN A 92 24.98 -45.10 10.15
CA GLN A 92 23.98 -44.19 9.56
C GLN A 92 23.43 -44.74 8.25
N ASN A 93 22.19 -45.19 8.30
CA ASN A 93 21.45 -45.63 7.11
C ASN A 93 20.98 -44.42 6.28
N PRO A 94 20.96 -44.53 4.94
CA PRO A 94 20.37 -43.51 4.08
C PRO A 94 18.90 -43.24 4.42
N PRO A 95 18.42 -42.00 4.22
CA PRO A 95 17.00 -41.71 4.37
C PRO A 95 16.21 -42.58 3.39
N LYS A 96 15.07 -43.11 3.84
CA LYS A 96 14.24 -43.99 3.00
C LYS A 96 13.51 -43.22 1.90
N ALA A 97 13.28 -41.93 2.11
CA ALA A 97 12.79 -40.97 1.13
C ALA A 97 13.03 -39.53 1.62
N LEU A 98 13.13 -38.58 0.70
CA LEU A 98 13.29 -37.15 1.00
C LEU A 98 12.24 -36.30 0.25
N MET A 99 11.51 -35.45 0.96
CA MET A 99 10.67 -34.41 0.38
C MET A 99 11.38 -33.06 0.41
N VAL A 100 11.44 -32.38 -0.74
CA VAL A 100 12.06 -31.07 -0.90
C VAL A 100 11.00 -30.02 -1.21
N PHE A 101 11.04 -28.91 -0.48
CA PHE A 101 10.10 -27.78 -0.56
C PHE A 101 10.85 -26.47 -0.84
N GLY A 102 10.12 -25.43 -1.27
CA GLY A 102 10.63 -24.05 -1.31
C GLY A 102 11.28 -23.62 -2.63
N LEU A 103 11.23 -24.46 -3.67
CA LEU A 103 11.69 -24.09 -5.02
C LEU A 103 10.99 -22.83 -5.55
N GLU A 104 9.73 -22.62 -5.18
CA GLU A 104 8.93 -21.46 -5.55
C GLU A 104 9.39 -20.15 -4.91
N GLN A 105 10.25 -20.20 -3.88
CA GLN A 105 10.76 -19.04 -3.13
C GLN A 105 12.21 -18.69 -3.47
N VAL A 106 12.86 -19.45 -4.36
CA VAL A 106 14.27 -19.23 -4.71
C VAL A 106 14.42 -18.05 -5.65
N GLU A 107 15.22 -17.05 -5.25
CA GLU A 107 15.35 -15.77 -5.98
C GLU A 107 15.81 -15.96 -7.43
N LYS A 108 16.79 -16.84 -7.65
CA LYS A 108 17.41 -17.10 -8.97
C LYS A 108 17.02 -18.48 -9.53
N LEU A 109 15.73 -18.83 -9.44
CA LEU A 109 15.22 -20.14 -9.84
C LEU A 109 15.75 -20.64 -11.20
N THR A 110 15.70 -19.81 -12.26
CA THR A 110 16.17 -20.20 -13.59
C THR A 110 17.66 -20.59 -13.62
N ALA A 111 18.51 -19.89 -12.88
CA ALA A 111 19.94 -20.19 -12.79
C ALA A 111 20.19 -21.50 -12.04
N VAL A 112 19.47 -21.70 -10.94
CA VAL A 112 19.51 -22.93 -10.12
C VAL A 112 19.11 -24.14 -10.94
N LEU A 113 18.04 -24.04 -11.73
CA LEU A 113 17.57 -25.13 -12.58
C LEU A 113 18.57 -25.44 -13.70
N LYS A 114 19.16 -24.42 -14.34
CA LYS A 114 20.24 -24.63 -15.33
C LYS A 114 21.44 -25.36 -14.72
N ALA A 115 21.89 -24.94 -13.55
CA ALA A 115 22.98 -25.61 -12.82
C ALA A 115 22.61 -27.06 -12.49
N THR A 116 21.37 -27.29 -12.03
CA THR A 116 20.83 -28.63 -11.73
C THR A 116 20.89 -29.55 -12.95
N ASN A 117 20.58 -29.05 -14.15
CA ASN A 117 20.63 -29.85 -15.37
C ASN A 117 22.05 -30.33 -15.73
N LEU A 118 23.06 -29.50 -15.42
CA LEU A 118 24.47 -29.79 -15.66
C LEU A 118 25.01 -30.84 -14.68
N VAL A 119 24.61 -30.78 -13.41
CA VAL A 119 25.10 -31.67 -12.34
C VAL A 119 24.12 -32.80 -12.00
N ARG A 120 23.16 -33.10 -12.88
CA ARG A 120 22.11 -34.08 -12.60
C ARG A 120 22.63 -35.45 -12.17
N GLU A 121 23.75 -35.91 -12.73
CA GLU A 121 24.34 -37.22 -12.40
C GLU A 121 24.76 -37.33 -10.92
N GLU A 122 25.07 -36.20 -10.26
CA GLU A 122 25.38 -36.16 -8.83
C GLU A 122 24.20 -36.65 -7.98
N PHE A 123 22.96 -36.37 -8.41
CA PHE A 123 21.77 -36.89 -7.72
C PHE A 123 21.71 -38.41 -7.81
N ARG A 124 21.95 -38.96 -9.00
CA ARG A 124 21.87 -40.40 -9.24
C ARG A 124 22.99 -41.17 -8.55
N GLN A 125 24.19 -40.60 -8.50
CA GLN A 125 25.38 -41.25 -7.93
C GLN A 125 25.42 -41.19 -6.41
N ASN A 126 25.00 -40.06 -5.82
CA ASN A 126 25.23 -39.81 -4.39
C ASN A 126 23.97 -39.88 -3.53
N LEU A 127 22.77 -39.96 -4.11
CA LEU A 127 21.50 -39.99 -3.37
C LEU A 127 20.75 -41.31 -3.65
N PRO A 128 21.11 -42.42 -2.97
CA PRO A 128 20.53 -43.75 -3.22
C PRO A 128 19.15 -43.93 -2.58
N PHE A 129 18.25 -42.96 -2.78
CA PHE A 129 16.89 -42.95 -2.24
C PHE A 129 15.98 -42.05 -3.10
N PRO A 130 14.65 -42.22 -3.01
CA PRO A 130 13.71 -41.43 -3.78
C PRO A 130 13.60 -40.00 -3.23
N ILE A 131 13.50 -39.04 -4.15
CA ILE A 131 13.35 -37.62 -3.86
C ILE A 131 12.03 -37.12 -4.46
N VAL A 132 11.21 -36.50 -3.63
CA VAL A 132 9.97 -35.81 -4.04
C VAL A 132 10.23 -34.32 -4.07
N LEU A 133 10.20 -33.70 -5.24
CA LEU A 133 10.20 -32.25 -5.38
C LEU A 133 8.76 -31.75 -5.41
N TRP A 134 8.37 -30.97 -4.42
CA TRP A 134 7.07 -30.29 -4.42
C TRP A 134 7.16 -29.03 -5.27
N VAL A 135 6.36 -28.99 -6.34
CA VAL A 135 6.42 -27.92 -7.35
C VAL A 135 5.03 -27.38 -7.64
N ASN A 136 4.94 -26.08 -7.90
CA ASN A 136 3.75 -25.45 -8.47
C ASN A 136 3.90 -25.33 -10.00
N ARG A 137 2.88 -24.77 -10.68
CA ARG A 137 2.91 -24.60 -12.14
C ARG A 137 4.11 -23.75 -12.63
N GLN A 138 4.50 -22.71 -11.89
CA GLN A 138 5.62 -21.84 -12.25
C GLN A 138 6.93 -22.64 -12.25
N VAL A 139 7.21 -23.35 -11.15
CA VAL A 139 8.43 -24.15 -11.00
C VAL A 139 8.47 -25.28 -12.02
N LYS A 140 7.35 -26.01 -12.23
CA LYS A 140 7.27 -27.07 -13.26
C LYS A 140 7.58 -26.52 -14.65
N THR A 141 7.02 -25.36 -15.00
CA THR A 141 7.28 -24.71 -16.29
C THR A 141 8.74 -24.30 -16.43
N ALA A 142 9.32 -23.74 -15.36
CA ALA A 142 10.73 -23.35 -15.32
C ALA A 142 11.65 -24.58 -15.46
N LEU A 143 11.28 -25.70 -14.84
CA LEU A 143 12.00 -26.98 -14.90
C LEU A 143 12.04 -27.53 -16.32
N ILE A 144 10.89 -27.63 -16.99
CA ILE A 144 10.79 -28.09 -18.40
C ILE A 144 11.66 -27.23 -19.32
N ARG A 145 11.69 -25.90 -19.10
CA ARG A 145 12.43 -24.97 -19.95
C ARG A 145 13.94 -24.92 -19.66
N SER A 146 14.33 -25.07 -18.40
CA SER A 146 15.69 -24.76 -17.95
C SER A 146 16.50 -25.98 -17.55
N ALA A 147 15.83 -27.11 -17.29
CA ALA A 147 16.44 -28.38 -16.89
C ALA A 147 15.72 -29.59 -17.52
N PRO A 148 15.65 -29.69 -18.86
CA PRO A 148 14.89 -30.72 -19.55
C PRO A 148 15.43 -32.14 -19.30
N ASP A 149 16.75 -32.31 -19.19
CA ASP A 149 17.34 -33.64 -18.96
C ASP A 149 17.06 -34.13 -17.55
N PHE A 150 17.08 -33.22 -16.56
CA PHE A 150 16.71 -33.54 -15.19
C PHE A 150 15.21 -33.83 -15.05
N GLU A 151 14.36 -33.05 -15.74
CA GLU A 151 12.91 -33.29 -15.78
C GLU A 151 12.57 -34.65 -16.40
N SER A 152 13.34 -35.08 -17.42
CA SER A 152 13.14 -36.37 -18.11
C SER A 152 13.29 -37.60 -17.20
N TRP A 153 13.99 -37.47 -16.07
CA TRP A 153 14.13 -38.53 -15.06
C TRP A 153 12.94 -38.63 -14.11
N SER A 154 12.05 -37.64 -14.16
CA SER A 154 11.03 -37.48 -13.16
C SER A 154 9.73 -38.20 -13.51
N THR A 155 9.06 -38.72 -12.48
CA THR A 155 7.65 -39.11 -12.58
C THR A 155 6.80 -38.01 -11.97
N THR A 156 5.84 -37.46 -12.72
CA THR A 156 4.93 -36.43 -12.18
C THR A 156 3.70 -37.06 -11.55
N VAL A 157 3.39 -36.66 -10.31
CA VAL A 157 2.12 -36.93 -9.64
C VAL A 157 1.39 -35.62 -9.45
N GLU A 158 0.17 -35.52 -9.96
CA GLU A 158 -0.63 -34.29 -9.89
C GLU A 158 -1.65 -34.37 -8.76
N PHE A 159 -1.72 -33.31 -7.96
CA PHE A 159 -2.70 -33.13 -6.92
C PHE A 159 -3.60 -31.94 -7.24
N LEU A 160 -4.90 -32.20 -7.25
CA LEU A 160 -5.93 -31.21 -7.51
C LEU A 160 -6.39 -30.54 -6.21
N SER A 161 -6.79 -29.29 -6.28
CA SER A 161 -7.33 -28.55 -5.13
C SER A 161 -8.84 -28.59 -5.12
N HIS A 162 -9.44 -28.86 -3.96
CA HIS A 162 -10.89 -28.79 -3.77
C HIS A 162 -11.37 -27.35 -3.86
N SER A 163 -12.65 -27.15 -4.15
CA SER A 163 -13.17 -25.77 -4.22
C SER A 163 -13.14 -25.06 -2.86
N GLU A 164 -13.31 -25.81 -1.75
CA GLU A 164 -13.16 -25.27 -0.39
C GLU A 164 -11.72 -24.86 -0.07
N ASP A 165 -10.74 -25.62 -0.54
CA ASP A 165 -9.31 -25.31 -0.40
C ASP A 165 -8.97 -23.98 -1.09
N LEU A 166 -9.46 -23.80 -2.33
CA LEU A 166 -9.31 -22.55 -3.08
C LEU A 166 -9.99 -21.37 -2.37
N ARG A 167 -11.20 -21.59 -1.86
CA ARG A 167 -11.95 -20.58 -1.12
C ARG A 167 -11.22 -20.17 0.16
N SER A 168 -10.65 -21.13 0.89
CA SER A 168 -9.88 -20.87 2.11
C SER A 168 -8.69 -19.97 1.86
N VAL A 169 -7.96 -20.17 0.75
CA VAL A 169 -6.82 -19.30 0.38
C VAL A 169 -7.30 -17.88 0.06
N LEU A 170 -8.37 -17.76 -0.73
CA LEU A 170 -8.93 -16.45 -1.08
C LEU A 170 -9.38 -15.69 0.17
N VAL A 171 -10.01 -16.37 1.13
CA VAL A 171 -10.42 -15.79 2.41
C VAL A 171 -9.19 -15.39 3.23
N GLN A 172 -8.26 -16.31 3.47
CA GLN A 172 -7.09 -16.06 4.31
C GLN A 172 -6.24 -14.88 3.83
N GLU A 173 -5.98 -14.79 2.53
CA GLU A 173 -5.18 -13.70 1.97
C GLU A 173 -5.95 -12.38 1.92
N SER A 174 -7.27 -12.42 1.69
CA SER A 174 -8.11 -11.22 1.81
C SER A 174 -8.09 -10.69 3.23
N ASP A 175 -8.27 -11.57 4.22
CA ASP A 175 -8.29 -11.24 5.64
C ASP A 175 -6.95 -10.62 6.06
N ARG A 176 -5.82 -11.25 5.69
CA ARG A 176 -4.48 -10.72 5.93
C ARG A 176 -4.31 -9.29 5.40
N ILE A 177 -4.77 -9.03 4.17
CA ILE A 177 -4.67 -7.70 3.54
C ILE A 177 -5.54 -6.68 4.29
N PHE A 178 -6.79 -7.00 4.60
CA PHE A 178 -7.68 -6.10 5.33
C PHE A 178 -7.18 -5.82 6.74
N ASP A 179 -6.74 -6.83 7.49
CA ASP A 179 -6.19 -6.68 8.83
C ASP A 179 -4.97 -5.74 8.82
N THR A 180 -4.08 -5.91 7.84
CA THR A 180 -2.91 -5.03 7.67
C THR A 180 -3.33 -3.58 7.41
N LEU A 181 -4.33 -3.34 6.57
CA LEU A 181 -4.79 -2.00 6.22
C LEU A 181 -5.57 -1.32 7.35
N LEU A 182 -6.40 -2.07 8.06
CA LEU A 182 -7.15 -1.59 9.22
C LEU A 182 -6.22 -1.25 10.39
N ASP A 183 -5.14 -2.02 10.58
CA ASP A 183 -4.14 -1.70 11.59
C ASP A 183 -3.35 -0.42 11.24
N VAL A 184 -2.94 -0.27 9.98
CA VAL A 184 -2.22 0.92 9.51
C VAL A 184 -3.05 2.21 9.61
N GLY A 185 -4.32 2.19 9.18
CA GLY A 185 -5.21 3.36 9.24
C GLY A 185 -5.04 4.37 8.09
N SER A 186 -5.49 5.62 8.28
CA SER A 186 -5.59 6.64 7.21
C SER A 186 -4.35 7.48 6.91
N GLY A 187 -3.21 7.24 7.55
CA GLY A 187 -2.04 8.12 7.44
C GLY A 187 -1.36 8.07 6.07
N LEU A 188 -0.41 7.14 5.93
CA LEU A 188 0.31 6.89 4.69
C LEU A 188 -0.39 5.85 3.81
N PHE A 189 -0.24 5.97 2.49
CA PHE A 189 -0.70 4.95 1.57
C PHE A 189 0.26 3.76 1.63
N LEU A 190 -0.23 2.60 2.07
CA LEU A 190 0.59 1.39 2.13
C LEU A 190 0.84 0.85 0.72
N ASP A 191 2.10 0.79 0.30
CA ASP A 191 2.47 0.37 -1.04
C ASP A 191 2.05 -1.08 -1.36
N ASN A 192 1.68 -1.31 -2.61
CA ASN A 192 1.21 -2.62 -3.06
C ASN A 192 2.32 -3.69 -3.03
N ARG A 193 3.60 -3.31 -3.07
CA ARG A 193 4.72 -4.26 -2.90
C ARG A 193 4.79 -4.79 -1.47
N THR A 194 4.50 -3.95 -0.47
CA THR A 194 4.46 -4.37 0.95
C THR A 194 3.34 -5.38 1.20
N LEU A 195 2.21 -5.22 0.51
CA LEU A 195 1.11 -6.18 0.56
C LEU A 195 1.33 -7.43 -0.29
N GLY A 196 2.30 -7.38 -1.23
CA GLY A 196 2.56 -8.44 -2.21
C GLY A 196 1.52 -8.52 -3.32
N ILE A 197 0.79 -7.43 -3.61
CA ILE A 197 -0.30 -7.37 -4.60
C ILE A 197 0.02 -6.46 -5.79
N GLN A 198 1.28 -6.09 -6.00
CA GLN A 198 1.70 -5.36 -7.18
C GLN A 198 1.37 -6.15 -8.47
N PRO A 199 1.11 -5.48 -9.61
CA PRO A 199 0.84 -6.16 -10.88
C PRO A 199 1.89 -7.23 -11.21
N GLY A 200 1.43 -8.45 -11.51
CA GLY A 200 2.29 -9.60 -11.82
C GLY A 200 2.95 -10.28 -10.61
N SER A 201 2.64 -9.86 -9.38
CA SER A 201 3.12 -10.54 -8.17
C SER A 201 2.61 -12.00 -8.07
N PRO A 202 3.38 -12.91 -7.46
CA PRO A 202 2.96 -14.30 -7.30
C PRO A 202 1.61 -14.46 -6.59
N LEU A 203 1.38 -13.67 -5.53
CA LEU A 203 0.13 -13.70 -4.76
C LEU A 203 -1.06 -13.25 -5.61
N LEU A 204 -0.95 -12.12 -6.34
CA LEU A 204 -2.05 -11.65 -7.17
C LEU A 204 -2.42 -12.67 -8.26
N VAL A 205 -1.41 -13.29 -8.89
CA VAL A 205 -1.61 -14.35 -9.89
C VAL A 205 -2.29 -15.58 -9.26
N GLU A 206 -1.93 -15.94 -8.03
CA GLU A 206 -2.56 -17.03 -7.29
C GLU A 206 -4.04 -16.73 -7.01
N LEU A 207 -4.35 -15.54 -6.50
CA LEU A 207 -5.73 -15.12 -6.21
C LEU A 207 -6.59 -15.09 -7.49
N GLU A 208 -6.07 -14.54 -8.58
CA GLU A 208 -6.76 -14.52 -9.88
C GLU A 208 -7.00 -15.93 -10.43
N THR A 209 -6.00 -16.80 -10.32
CA THR A 209 -6.10 -18.20 -10.77
C THR A 209 -7.10 -18.99 -9.95
N ALA A 210 -7.09 -18.84 -8.62
CA ALA A 210 -8.05 -19.47 -7.72
C ALA A 210 -9.48 -19.00 -8.04
N ARG A 211 -9.70 -17.69 -8.20
CA ARG A 211 -10.98 -17.10 -8.60
C ARG A 211 -11.47 -17.65 -9.93
N SER A 212 -10.62 -17.66 -10.96
CA SER A 212 -10.96 -18.18 -12.29
C SER A 212 -11.28 -19.67 -12.26
N THR A 213 -10.57 -20.45 -11.44
CA THR A 213 -10.79 -21.90 -11.30
C THR A 213 -12.14 -22.19 -10.66
N LEU A 214 -12.52 -21.47 -9.61
CA LEU A 214 -13.83 -21.59 -8.96
C LEU A 214 -14.98 -21.23 -9.91
N GLN A 215 -14.83 -20.14 -10.67
CA GLN A 215 -15.81 -19.74 -11.69
C GLN A 215 -15.99 -20.80 -12.78
N LYS A 216 -14.89 -21.37 -13.31
CA LYS A 216 -14.94 -22.45 -14.31
C LYS A 216 -15.62 -23.72 -13.79
N ARG A 217 -15.52 -23.98 -12.49
CA ARG A 217 -16.21 -25.10 -11.82
C ARG A 217 -17.68 -24.81 -11.53
N GLY A 218 -18.20 -23.64 -11.90
CA GLY A 218 -19.56 -23.21 -11.59
C GLY A 218 -19.80 -22.97 -10.10
N THR A 219 -18.72 -22.79 -9.31
CA THR A 219 -18.84 -22.46 -7.88
C THR A 219 -18.91 -20.95 -7.76
N GLN A 220 -20.08 -20.45 -7.34
CA GLN A 220 -20.29 -19.03 -7.13
C GLN A 220 -19.63 -18.60 -5.82
N LEU A 221 -18.78 -17.58 -5.88
CA LEU A 221 -18.25 -16.94 -4.68
C LEU A 221 -19.39 -16.23 -3.94
N ASP A 222 -19.34 -16.27 -2.61
CA ASP A 222 -20.20 -15.41 -1.82
C ASP A 222 -19.90 -13.92 -2.11
N ALA A 223 -20.90 -13.06 -1.92
CA ALA A 223 -20.78 -11.65 -2.26
C ALA A 223 -19.71 -10.93 -1.42
N ALA A 224 -19.45 -11.37 -0.18
CA ALA A 224 -18.46 -10.75 0.70
C ALA A 224 -17.03 -10.99 0.21
N LEU A 225 -16.71 -12.24 -0.14
CA LEU A 225 -15.43 -12.65 -0.69
C LEU A 225 -15.24 -12.07 -2.09
N ALA A 226 -16.28 -12.09 -2.93
CA ALA A 226 -16.23 -11.43 -4.24
C ALA A 226 -15.90 -9.93 -4.09
N GLY A 227 -16.57 -9.23 -3.16
CA GLY A 227 -16.29 -7.83 -2.87
C GLY A 227 -14.86 -7.60 -2.35
N SER A 228 -14.36 -8.48 -1.48
CA SER A 228 -12.98 -8.42 -0.97
C SER A 228 -11.94 -8.56 -2.10
N LEU A 229 -12.17 -9.47 -3.05
CA LEU A 229 -11.28 -9.65 -4.20
C LEU A 229 -11.36 -8.48 -5.19
N GLU A 230 -12.54 -7.91 -5.40
CA GLU A 230 -12.69 -6.70 -6.23
C GLU A 230 -11.91 -5.51 -5.63
N PHE A 231 -11.88 -5.37 -4.29
CA PHE A 231 -11.03 -4.38 -3.64
C PHE A 231 -9.54 -4.59 -3.93
N ILE A 232 -9.06 -5.84 -3.84
CA ILE A 232 -7.65 -6.17 -4.16
C ILE A 232 -7.34 -5.88 -5.63
N CYS A 233 -8.25 -6.17 -6.55
CA CYS A 233 -8.11 -5.80 -7.95
C CYS A 233 -8.04 -4.28 -8.14
N GLY A 234 -8.88 -3.51 -7.43
CA GLY A 234 -8.85 -2.04 -7.47
C GLY A 234 -7.52 -1.47 -6.97
N ARG A 235 -6.96 -2.06 -5.90
CA ARG A 235 -5.62 -1.74 -5.41
C ARG A 235 -4.54 -2.04 -6.43
N ALA A 236 -4.57 -3.22 -7.04
CA ALA A 236 -3.57 -3.64 -8.03
C ALA A 236 -3.65 -2.83 -9.33
N ALA A 237 -4.84 -2.34 -9.70
CA ALA A 237 -5.08 -1.58 -10.92
C ALA A 237 -4.74 -0.08 -10.82
N VAL A 238 -3.90 0.35 -9.86
CA VAL A 238 -3.62 1.78 -9.58
C VAL A 238 -3.13 2.58 -10.80
N ALA A 239 -2.46 1.91 -11.75
CA ALA A 239 -1.97 2.55 -12.98
C ALA A 239 -3.08 2.90 -13.99
N ASP A 240 -4.27 2.31 -13.84
CA ASP A 240 -5.46 2.57 -14.65
C ASP A 240 -6.54 3.13 -13.74
N GLU A 241 -6.60 4.45 -13.66
CA GLU A 241 -7.46 5.18 -12.72
C GLU A 241 -8.92 4.77 -12.83
N GLU A 242 -9.46 4.70 -14.05
CA GLU A 242 -10.87 4.36 -14.28
C GLU A 242 -11.16 2.93 -13.84
N ARG A 243 -10.29 1.98 -14.21
CA ARG A 243 -10.45 0.58 -13.82
C ARG A 243 -10.32 0.40 -12.31
N SER A 244 -9.38 1.08 -11.67
CA SER A 244 -9.22 1.07 -10.21
C SER A 244 -10.50 1.53 -9.50
N ARG A 245 -11.10 2.65 -9.96
CA ARG A 245 -12.37 3.16 -9.42
C ARG A 245 -13.51 2.16 -9.59
N GLN A 246 -13.69 1.61 -10.79
CA GLN A 246 -14.76 0.65 -11.07
C GLN A 246 -14.68 -0.58 -10.16
N HIS A 247 -13.47 -1.08 -9.88
CA HIS A 247 -13.26 -2.17 -8.94
C HIS A 247 -13.63 -1.79 -7.50
N TYR A 248 -13.29 -0.58 -7.03
CA TYR A 248 -13.72 -0.11 -5.70
C TYR A 248 -15.23 0.04 -5.59
N GLU A 249 -15.87 0.66 -6.57
CA GLU A 249 -17.33 0.83 -6.61
C GLU A 249 -18.02 -0.53 -6.60
N ARG A 250 -17.54 -1.47 -7.42
CA ARG A 250 -18.05 -2.85 -7.46
C ARG A 250 -17.85 -3.60 -6.15
N SER A 251 -16.70 -3.41 -5.50
CA SER A 251 -16.43 -3.97 -4.18
C SER A 251 -17.44 -3.49 -3.14
N ILE A 252 -17.71 -2.18 -3.10
CA ILE A 252 -18.71 -1.58 -2.20
C ILE A 252 -20.11 -2.15 -2.45
N GLU A 253 -20.54 -2.27 -3.71
CA GLU A 253 -21.83 -2.87 -4.07
C GLU A 253 -21.97 -4.30 -3.56
N LEU A 254 -20.95 -5.13 -3.79
CA LEU A 254 -20.93 -6.53 -3.39
C LEU A 254 -20.91 -6.69 -1.87
N LEU A 255 -20.10 -5.90 -1.16
CA LEU A 255 -20.05 -5.89 0.30
C LEU A 255 -21.36 -5.39 0.90
N LYS A 256 -21.98 -4.33 0.36
CA LYS A 256 -23.30 -3.87 0.82
C LYS A 256 -24.38 -4.95 0.64
N THR A 257 -24.33 -5.70 -0.45
CA THR A 257 -25.28 -6.79 -0.74
C THR A 257 -25.07 -8.00 0.19
N SER A 258 -23.87 -8.21 0.71
CA SER A 258 -23.55 -9.32 1.60
C SER A 258 -23.92 -9.08 3.06
N LEU A 259 -24.15 -7.81 3.45
CA LEU A 259 -24.54 -7.44 4.82
C LEU A 259 -25.90 -8.05 5.19
N LYS A 260 -25.92 -8.89 6.22
CA LYS A 260 -27.15 -9.36 6.85
C LYS A 260 -27.39 -8.60 8.17
N PRO A 261 -28.64 -8.52 8.67
CA PRO A 261 -28.97 -7.76 9.88
C PRO A 261 -28.17 -8.14 11.13
N ASN A 262 -27.61 -9.36 11.17
CA ASN A 262 -26.84 -9.91 12.30
C ASN A 262 -25.38 -10.28 11.95
N ASP A 263 -24.93 -10.10 10.70
CA ASP A 263 -23.54 -10.36 10.28
C ASP A 263 -22.76 -9.04 10.39
N ALA A 264 -22.24 -8.70 11.58
CA ALA A 264 -20.98 -9.13 12.19
C ALA A 264 -19.81 -8.18 11.81
N SER A 265 -19.41 -7.33 12.77
CA SER A 265 -18.37 -6.29 12.74
C SER A 265 -17.39 -6.31 11.55
N ASN A 266 -16.76 -7.44 11.28
CA ASN A 266 -15.77 -7.63 10.20
C ASN A 266 -16.29 -7.22 8.80
N ALA A 267 -17.53 -7.53 8.43
CA ALA A 267 -18.04 -7.16 7.10
C ALA A 267 -18.20 -5.64 6.93
N LEU A 268 -18.63 -4.95 8.00
CA LEU A 268 -18.70 -3.50 8.04
C LEU A 268 -17.31 -2.87 8.10
N GLU A 269 -16.35 -3.49 8.81
CA GLU A 269 -14.95 -3.04 8.82
C GLU A 269 -14.34 -3.07 7.42
N ARG A 270 -14.56 -4.14 6.66
CA ARG A 270 -14.12 -4.20 5.25
C ARG A 270 -14.80 -3.13 4.41
N LEU A 271 -16.12 -2.98 4.53
CA LEU A 271 -16.85 -1.96 3.78
C LEU A 271 -16.31 -0.54 4.06
N GLY A 272 -16.09 -0.20 5.33
CA GLY A 272 -15.49 1.08 5.72
C GLY A 272 -14.08 1.25 5.18
N CYS A 273 -13.26 0.19 5.20
CA CYS A 273 -11.91 0.21 4.62
C CYS A 273 -11.93 0.47 3.11
N VAL A 274 -12.85 -0.17 2.36
CA VAL A 274 -12.99 0.03 0.91
C VAL A 274 -13.49 1.44 0.60
N GLN A 275 -14.50 1.93 1.33
CA GLN A 275 -15.00 3.30 1.20
C GLN A 275 -13.90 4.34 1.45
N HIS A 276 -13.05 4.11 2.46
CA HIS A 276 -11.90 4.96 2.71
C HIS A 276 -10.93 4.98 1.52
N HIS A 277 -10.57 3.82 0.98
CA HIS A 277 -9.65 3.76 -0.16
C HIS A 277 -10.23 4.35 -1.45
N LEU A 278 -11.55 4.27 -1.67
CA LEU A 278 -12.21 5.02 -2.74
C LEU A 278 -12.10 6.54 -2.50
N GLY A 279 -12.18 6.99 -1.24
CA GLY A 279 -11.91 8.38 -0.88
C GLY A 279 -10.47 8.81 -1.17
N VAL A 280 -9.49 7.95 -0.87
CA VAL A 280 -8.07 8.18 -1.23
C VAL A 280 -7.89 8.24 -2.75
N TRP A 281 -8.59 7.40 -3.51
CA TRP A 281 -8.61 7.45 -4.97
C TRP A 281 -9.14 8.79 -5.47
N TRP A 282 -10.30 9.26 -4.99
CA TRP A 282 -10.86 10.56 -5.38
C TRP A 282 -9.97 11.73 -4.98
N HIS A 283 -9.30 11.65 -3.83
CA HIS A 283 -8.35 12.66 -3.40
C HIS A 283 -7.11 12.69 -4.31
N THR A 284 -6.58 11.53 -4.69
CA THR A 284 -5.48 11.42 -5.68
C THR A 284 -5.92 12.00 -7.02
N TYR A 285 -7.09 11.60 -7.52
CA TYR A 285 -7.68 12.14 -8.75
C TYR A 285 -7.82 13.67 -8.69
N SER A 286 -8.25 14.25 -7.56
CA SER A 286 -8.37 15.71 -7.41
C SER A 286 -7.05 16.47 -7.57
N VAL A 287 -5.93 15.82 -7.25
CA VAL A 287 -4.59 16.38 -7.32
C VAL A 287 -4.08 16.35 -8.76
N ASP A 288 -4.34 15.24 -9.48
CA ASP A 288 -3.93 15.07 -10.88
C ASP A 288 -4.85 15.83 -11.85
N HIS A 289 -6.15 15.88 -11.57
CA HIS A 289 -7.20 16.44 -12.43
C HIS A 289 -7.72 17.76 -11.91
N ARG A 290 -6.87 18.80 -11.99
CA ARG A 290 -7.19 20.12 -11.42
C ARG A 290 -8.47 20.80 -11.91
N ALA A 291 -8.87 20.55 -13.16
CA ALA A 291 -10.12 21.12 -13.69
C ALA A 291 -11.36 20.60 -12.94
N GLU A 292 -11.24 19.42 -12.32
CA GLU A 292 -12.30 18.72 -11.58
C GLU A 292 -11.99 18.67 -10.08
N HIS A 293 -11.02 19.46 -9.61
CA HIS A 293 -10.50 19.41 -8.23
C HIS A 293 -11.62 19.49 -7.18
N ASP A 294 -12.46 20.52 -7.24
CA ASP A 294 -13.49 20.77 -6.23
C ASP A 294 -14.53 19.63 -6.16
N GLU A 295 -14.92 19.09 -7.32
CA GLU A 295 -15.87 17.98 -7.41
C GLU A 295 -15.26 16.69 -6.88
N ALA A 296 -14.01 16.40 -7.26
CA ALA A 296 -13.27 15.24 -6.78
C ALA A 296 -13.02 15.32 -5.26
N CYS A 297 -12.69 16.49 -4.72
CA CYS A 297 -12.57 16.71 -3.27
C CYS A 297 -13.90 16.48 -2.53
N LYS A 298 -15.03 16.94 -3.08
CA LYS A 298 -16.36 16.66 -2.49
C LYS A 298 -16.66 15.17 -2.46
N ARG A 299 -16.36 14.44 -3.55
CA ARG A 299 -16.52 12.98 -3.60
C ARG A 299 -15.61 12.26 -2.60
N ALA A 300 -14.35 12.70 -2.47
CA ALA A 300 -13.43 12.17 -1.47
C ALA A 300 -13.98 12.36 -0.04
N ARG A 301 -14.45 13.57 0.29
CA ARG A 301 -15.10 13.88 1.57
C ARG A 301 -16.28 12.95 1.84
N ASP A 302 -17.15 12.76 0.87
CA ASP A 302 -18.36 11.94 1.03
C ASP A 302 -18.00 10.47 1.26
N CYS A 303 -17.01 9.94 0.51
CA CYS A 303 -16.48 8.59 0.73
C CYS A 303 -15.88 8.42 2.14
N PHE A 304 -15.10 9.39 2.62
CA PHE A 304 -14.54 9.33 3.97
C PHE A 304 -15.60 9.44 5.07
N ARG A 305 -16.61 10.28 4.89
CA ARG A 305 -17.76 10.37 5.82
C ARG A 305 -18.52 9.05 5.87
N GLU A 306 -18.77 8.42 4.73
CA GLU A 306 -19.40 7.11 4.67
C GLU A 306 -18.55 6.05 5.39
N ALA A 307 -17.24 6.01 5.16
CA ALA A 307 -16.34 5.07 5.83
C ALA A 307 -16.42 5.18 7.37
N ILE A 308 -16.36 6.41 7.88
CA ILE A 308 -16.46 6.68 9.32
C ILE A 308 -17.84 6.29 9.87
N ALA A 309 -18.92 6.59 9.14
CA ALA A 309 -20.27 6.19 9.54
C ALA A 309 -20.43 4.65 9.58
N THR A 310 -19.81 3.94 8.63
CA THR A 310 -19.77 2.48 8.60
C THR A 310 -19.03 1.93 9.82
N PHE A 311 -17.87 2.49 10.19
CA PHE A 311 -17.13 2.07 11.40
C PHE A 311 -17.91 2.34 12.69
N LYS A 312 -18.64 3.46 12.78
CA LYS A 312 -19.56 3.74 13.91
C LYS A 312 -20.66 2.69 14.00
N THR A 313 -21.26 2.33 12.86
CA THR A 313 -22.29 1.29 12.79
C THR A 313 -21.73 -0.07 13.23
N ALA A 314 -20.47 -0.34 12.92
CA ALA A 314 -19.74 -1.52 13.39
C ALA A 314 -19.35 -1.48 14.88
N GLN A 315 -19.61 -0.37 15.58
CA GLN A 315 -19.17 -0.13 16.97
C GLN A 315 -17.64 -0.18 17.14
N ARG A 316 -16.87 0.08 16.08
CA ARG A 316 -15.41 0.10 16.07
C ARG A 316 -14.87 1.53 16.19
N LEU A 317 -15.00 2.11 17.38
CA LEU A 317 -14.55 3.49 17.66
C LEU A 317 -13.02 3.64 17.57
N ASP A 318 -12.28 2.56 17.73
CA ASP A 318 -10.84 2.51 17.46
C ASP A 318 -10.53 2.79 15.99
N LEU A 319 -11.32 2.24 15.06
CA LEU A 319 -11.18 2.52 13.63
C LEU A 319 -11.65 3.93 13.27
N VAL A 320 -12.72 4.42 13.91
CA VAL A 320 -13.12 5.84 13.78
C VAL A 320 -11.93 6.75 14.11
N ALA A 321 -11.29 6.54 15.26
CA ALA A 321 -10.10 7.30 15.67
C ALA A 321 -8.91 7.18 14.69
N ARG A 322 -8.74 6.03 14.03
CA ARG A 322 -7.63 5.77 13.09
C ARG A 322 -7.85 6.33 11.68
N PHE A 323 -9.10 6.53 11.25
CA PHE A 323 -9.47 6.85 9.87
C PHE A 323 -9.97 8.29 9.63
N THR A 324 -9.91 9.17 10.64
CA THR A 324 -10.44 10.54 10.56
C THR A 324 -9.52 11.55 9.88
N GLU A 325 -8.21 11.31 9.78
CA GLU A 325 -7.25 12.32 9.35
C GLU A 325 -7.47 12.80 7.91
N LYS A 326 -7.70 11.87 6.99
CA LYS A 326 -7.94 12.19 5.57
C LYS A 326 -9.24 12.96 5.36
N LEU A 327 -10.27 12.67 6.17
CA LEU A 327 -11.48 13.50 6.16
C LEU A 327 -11.15 14.93 6.58
N GLY A 328 -10.39 15.11 7.66
CA GLY A 328 -9.99 16.43 8.13
C GLY A 328 -9.15 17.21 7.12
N GLU A 329 -8.22 16.55 6.42
CA GLU A 329 -7.46 17.16 5.33
C GLU A 329 -8.34 17.68 4.19
N VAL A 330 -9.29 16.87 3.72
CA VAL A 330 -10.20 17.29 2.64
C VAL A 330 -11.17 18.37 3.11
N LEU A 331 -11.68 18.30 4.34
CA LEU A 331 -12.53 19.35 4.91
C LEU A 331 -11.77 20.68 5.04
N GLN A 332 -10.50 20.65 5.46
CA GLN A 332 -9.65 21.83 5.51
C GLN A 332 -9.46 22.44 4.11
N ARG A 333 -9.20 21.62 3.08
CA ARG A 333 -9.03 22.09 1.69
C ARG A 333 -10.32 22.63 1.07
N LEU A 334 -11.47 22.05 1.42
CA LEU A 334 -12.78 22.51 0.99
C LEU A 334 -13.30 23.71 1.81
N GLU A 335 -12.56 24.15 2.83
CA GLU A 335 -12.99 25.16 3.80
C GLU A 335 -14.34 24.83 4.46
N ASP A 336 -14.66 23.54 4.62
CA ASP A 336 -15.85 23.06 5.33
C ASP A 336 -15.58 23.09 6.85
N TRP A 337 -15.59 24.31 7.40
CA TRP A 337 -15.25 24.58 8.81
C TRP A 337 -16.22 23.94 9.80
N ASP A 338 -17.50 23.84 9.44
CA ASP A 338 -18.50 23.20 10.30
C ASP A 338 -18.26 21.69 10.38
N GLY A 339 -18.02 21.04 9.24
CA GLY A 339 -17.64 19.64 9.19
C GLY A 339 -16.32 19.37 9.93
N LEU A 340 -15.32 20.23 9.77
CA LEU A 340 -14.03 20.10 10.44
C LEU A 340 -14.16 20.26 11.96
N LYS A 341 -15.02 21.18 12.42
CA LYS A 341 -15.33 21.36 13.84
C LYS A 341 -15.92 20.09 14.44
N GLN A 342 -16.93 19.51 13.79
CA GLN A 342 -17.56 18.27 14.25
C GLN A 342 -16.55 17.12 14.37
N LEU A 343 -15.68 16.97 13.36
CA LEU A 343 -14.64 15.96 13.34
C LEU A 343 -13.66 16.10 14.53
N VAL A 344 -13.25 17.34 14.80
CA VAL A 344 -12.31 17.65 15.89
C VAL A 344 -12.94 17.38 17.26
N GLU A 345 -14.18 17.80 17.48
CA GLU A 345 -14.90 17.57 18.75
C GLU A 345 -15.02 16.07 19.02
N GLU A 346 -15.42 15.28 18.03
CA GLU A 346 -15.48 13.83 18.14
C GLU A 346 -14.10 13.20 18.41
N ARG A 347 -13.05 13.67 17.72
CA ARG A 347 -11.70 13.08 17.91
C ARG A 347 -11.15 13.35 19.31
N LEU A 348 -11.45 14.50 19.91
CA LEU A 348 -11.07 14.85 21.28
C LEU A 348 -11.77 13.96 22.32
N GLU A 349 -13.04 13.60 22.10
CA GLU A 349 -13.77 12.67 22.96
C GLU A 349 -13.17 11.25 22.92
N LEU A 350 -12.69 10.83 21.75
CA LEU A 350 -12.09 9.50 21.55
C LEU A 350 -10.62 9.40 21.99
N HIS A 351 -9.93 10.52 22.15
CA HIS A 351 -8.49 10.53 22.42
C HIS A 351 -8.08 9.77 23.70
N PRO A 352 -8.76 9.93 24.86
CA PRO A 352 -8.40 9.19 26.08
C PRO A 352 -8.52 7.67 25.94
N ALA A 353 -9.43 7.19 25.09
CA ALA A 353 -9.63 5.76 24.84
C ALA A 353 -8.65 5.20 23.79
N TYR A 354 -8.24 6.04 22.84
CA TYR A 354 -7.38 5.66 21.70
C TYR A 354 -6.26 6.69 21.50
N PRO A 355 -5.25 6.69 22.39
CA PRO A 355 -4.15 7.65 22.34
C PRO A 355 -3.25 7.38 21.14
N ASP A 356 -2.94 8.44 20.41
CA ASP A 356 -1.98 8.45 19.29
C ASP A 356 -1.48 9.88 19.10
N LEU A 357 -0.19 10.09 19.32
CA LEU A 357 0.40 11.43 19.35
C LEU A 357 0.39 12.13 17.99
N PHE A 358 0.56 11.39 16.88
CA PHE A 358 0.51 11.97 15.53
C PHE A 358 -0.90 12.47 15.20
N ARG A 359 -1.92 11.64 15.48
CA ARG A 359 -3.33 11.97 15.28
C ARG A 359 -3.79 13.09 16.21
N GLU A 360 -3.27 13.12 17.44
CA GLU A 360 -3.54 14.19 18.39
C GLU A 360 -2.94 15.52 17.91
N ALA A 361 -1.67 15.52 17.51
CA ALA A 361 -1.03 16.69 16.90
C ALA A 361 -1.86 17.21 15.72
N ARG A 362 -2.34 16.31 14.86
CA ARG A 362 -3.19 16.69 13.72
C ARG A 362 -4.52 17.30 14.14
N THR A 363 -5.13 16.77 15.19
CA THR A 363 -6.37 17.31 15.78
C THR A 363 -6.16 18.74 16.30
N TYR A 364 -5.06 19.01 16.99
CA TYR A 364 -4.71 20.38 17.42
C TYR A 364 -4.38 21.30 16.24
N GLY A 365 -3.74 20.78 15.20
CA GLY A 365 -3.55 21.51 13.94
C GLY A 365 -4.88 21.98 13.34
N PHE A 366 -5.89 21.10 13.28
CA PHE A 366 -7.23 21.47 12.83
C PHE A 366 -7.92 22.47 13.77
N ARG A 367 -7.70 22.39 15.09
CA ARG A 367 -8.21 23.41 16.03
C ARG A 367 -7.63 24.79 15.72
N ALA A 368 -6.34 24.88 15.42
CA ALA A 368 -5.69 26.12 15.06
C ALA A 368 -6.34 26.77 13.83
N GLU A 369 -6.57 25.98 12.78
CA GLU A 369 -7.26 26.42 11.56
C GLU A 369 -8.68 26.92 11.84
N LEU A 370 -9.45 26.19 12.65
CA LEU A 370 -10.80 26.61 13.05
C LEU A 370 -10.80 27.92 13.86
N ALA A 371 -9.80 28.15 14.71
CA ALA A 371 -9.66 29.42 15.42
C ALA A 371 -9.26 30.56 14.47
N LEU A 372 -8.37 30.32 13.51
CA LEU A 372 -8.00 31.30 12.49
C LEU A 372 -9.22 31.72 11.66
N ALA A 373 -10.02 30.76 11.17
CA ALA A 373 -11.23 31.03 10.40
C ALA A 373 -12.22 31.88 11.21
N LYS A 374 -12.46 31.54 12.48
CA LYS A 374 -13.34 32.32 13.38
C LYS A 374 -12.79 33.72 13.67
N GLY A 375 -11.47 33.83 13.87
CA GLY A 375 -10.79 35.11 14.08
C GLY A 375 -10.94 36.02 12.86
N ALA A 376 -10.73 35.51 11.66
CA ALA A 376 -10.88 36.23 10.41
C ALA A 376 -12.32 36.75 10.20
N ILE A 377 -13.33 35.91 10.43
CA ILE A 377 -14.75 36.32 10.36
C ILE A 377 -15.06 37.44 11.35
N SER A 378 -14.53 37.33 12.58
CA SER A 378 -14.75 38.32 13.63
C SER A 378 -14.08 39.67 13.33
N SER A 379 -12.97 39.66 12.57
CA SER A 379 -12.24 40.86 12.12
C SER A 379 -12.81 41.47 10.83
N GLY A 380 -13.43 40.67 9.96
CA GLY A 380 -13.96 41.09 8.65
C GLY A 380 -15.40 41.63 8.65
N ASN A 381 -16.17 41.38 9.72
CA ASN A 381 -17.52 41.94 9.86
C ASN A 381 -17.48 43.43 10.19
N ASN A 382 -17.64 44.25 9.16
CA ASN A 382 -17.82 45.70 9.24
C ASN A 382 -19.23 46.03 9.78
N VAL A 383 -19.46 45.77 11.07
CA VAL A 383 -20.69 46.22 11.74
C VAL A 383 -20.41 47.59 12.32
N HIS A 384 -20.89 48.63 11.63
CA HIS A 384 -21.25 49.88 12.29
C HIS A 384 -22.20 49.54 13.44
N LEU A 385 -21.72 49.49 14.69
CA LEU A 385 -22.48 49.83 15.89
C LEU A 385 -21.52 49.87 17.10
N ASP A 386 -21.70 50.89 17.93
CA ASP A 386 -20.98 51.35 19.12
C ASP A 386 -20.65 50.32 20.24
N SER A 387 -20.07 49.16 19.92
CA SER A 387 -19.62 48.15 20.91
C SER A 387 -18.32 47.45 20.49
N THR A 388 -17.24 48.21 20.35
CA THR A 388 -15.94 47.76 19.81
C THR A 388 -15.04 47.00 20.81
N THR A 389 -15.33 46.97 22.11
CA THR A 389 -14.49 46.28 23.10
C THR A 389 -14.76 44.77 23.21
N ASN A 390 -16.02 44.32 23.11
CA ASN A 390 -16.32 42.88 23.28
C ASN A 390 -15.98 42.03 22.05
N LEU A 391 -16.17 42.56 20.83
CA LEU A 391 -15.91 41.84 19.58
C LEU A 391 -14.40 41.74 19.26
N THR A 392 -13.64 42.81 19.51
CA THR A 392 -12.18 42.80 19.34
C THR A 392 -11.52 41.89 20.38
N GLN A 393 -12.02 41.85 21.61
CA GLN A 393 -11.53 40.93 22.65
C GLN A 393 -11.87 39.46 22.34
N THR A 394 -13.01 39.18 21.69
CA THR A 394 -13.32 37.81 21.23
C THR A 394 -12.50 37.41 20.02
N ALA A 395 -12.26 38.30 19.06
CA ALA A 395 -11.42 38.04 17.89
C ALA A 395 -9.95 37.78 18.29
N THR A 396 -9.36 38.67 19.09
CA THR A 396 -7.99 38.51 19.62
C THR A 396 -7.86 37.26 20.49
N GLY A 397 -8.87 36.94 21.31
CA GLY A 397 -8.92 35.69 22.06
C GLY A 397 -8.91 34.45 21.16
N LYS A 398 -9.63 34.46 20.03
CA LYS A 398 -9.61 33.35 19.06
C LYS A 398 -8.26 33.21 18.35
N LEU A 399 -7.64 34.32 17.97
CA LEU A 399 -6.31 34.30 17.34
C LEU A 399 -5.22 33.82 18.32
N THR A 400 -5.35 34.17 19.59
CA THR A 400 -4.47 33.65 20.65
C THR A 400 -4.64 32.14 20.81
N GLN A 401 -5.88 31.64 20.80
CA GLN A 401 -6.16 30.20 20.79
C GLN A 401 -5.57 29.50 19.56
N ALA A 402 -5.61 30.13 18.38
CA ALA A 402 -4.97 29.57 17.18
C ALA A 402 -3.45 29.36 17.39
N LYS A 403 -2.77 30.37 17.93
CA LYS A 403 -1.33 30.32 18.24
C LYS A 403 -1.02 29.23 19.26
N GLU A 404 -1.79 29.13 20.34
CA GLU A 404 -1.64 28.10 21.37
C GLU A 404 -1.81 26.69 20.79
N TRP A 405 -2.88 26.45 20.01
CA TRP A 405 -3.15 25.14 19.42
C TRP A 405 -2.14 24.75 18.34
N ALA A 406 -1.67 25.69 17.53
CA ALA A 406 -0.60 25.43 16.56
C ALA A 406 0.72 25.06 17.27
N THR A 407 1.03 25.73 18.38
CA THR A 407 2.20 25.41 19.21
C THR A 407 2.08 24.03 19.85
N GLN A 408 0.90 23.70 20.40
CA GLN A 408 0.62 22.38 20.97
C GLN A 408 0.77 21.27 19.92
N ALA A 409 0.28 21.50 18.69
CA ALA A 409 0.42 20.55 17.58
C ALA A 409 1.89 20.28 17.23
N LEU A 410 2.74 21.32 17.23
CA LEU A 410 4.18 21.18 17.00
C LEU A 410 4.87 20.39 18.11
N GLN A 411 4.55 20.66 19.37
CA GLN A 411 5.12 19.95 20.52
C GLN A 411 4.74 18.47 20.53
N LEU A 412 3.46 18.16 20.28
CA LEU A 412 3.00 16.78 20.19
C LEU A 412 3.65 16.02 19.03
N LEU A 413 3.82 16.68 17.89
CA LEU A 413 4.51 16.09 16.74
C LEU A 413 5.98 15.78 17.05
N GLU A 414 6.69 16.69 17.74
CA GLU A 414 8.07 16.48 18.17
C GLU A 414 8.17 15.28 19.12
N GLN A 415 7.31 15.22 20.15
CA GLN A 415 7.22 14.07 21.06
C GLN A 415 6.90 12.76 20.32
N ALA A 416 6.03 12.80 19.32
CA ALA A 416 5.68 11.63 18.51
C ALA A 416 6.88 11.10 17.70
N CYS A 417 7.67 12.00 17.11
CA CYS A 417 8.87 11.64 16.36
C CYS A 417 9.99 11.08 17.26
N GLU A 418 10.09 11.53 18.51
CA GLU A 418 11.04 11.03 19.50
C GLU A 418 10.65 9.65 20.06
N SER A 419 9.36 9.30 20.02
CA SER A 419 8.87 7.99 20.47
C SER A 419 9.37 6.82 19.59
N GLU A 420 9.53 5.65 20.20
CA GLU A 420 9.88 4.39 19.50
C GLU A 420 8.68 3.70 18.83
N THR A 421 7.45 4.15 19.08
CA THR A 421 6.21 3.50 18.61
C THR A 421 5.83 3.98 17.19
N ILE A 422 6.49 3.42 16.17
CA ILE A 422 6.15 3.64 14.76
C ILE A 422 5.56 2.34 14.20
N PRO A 423 4.49 2.39 13.38
CA PRO A 423 3.93 1.18 12.79
C PRO A 423 4.99 0.43 11.97
N THR A 424 5.16 -0.87 12.24
CA THR A 424 6.17 -1.73 11.58
C THR A 424 5.95 -1.88 10.07
N ALA A 425 4.76 -1.52 9.57
CA ALA A 425 4.41 -1.57 8.16
C ALA A 425 5.13 -0.51 7.31
N PHE A 426 5.74 0.49 7.93
CA PHE A 426 6.44 1.57 7.23
C PHE A 426 7.92 1.62 7.57
N ASP A 427 8.71 2.05 6.59
CA ASP A 427 10.07 2.51 6.86
C ASP A 427 10.01 3.72 7.80
N ARG A 428 10.72 3.64 8.93
CA ARG A 428 10.77 4.69 9.96
C ARG A 428 11.17 6.03 9.36
N GLU A 429 12.15 6.04 8.45
CA GLU A 429 12.67 7.27 7.85
C GLU A 429 11.60 7.94 7.00
N ILE A 430 10.92 7.18 6.14
CA ILE A 430 9.83 7.68 5.28
C ILE A 430 8.64 8.16 6.13
N PHE A 431 8.30 7.41 7.18
CA PHE A 431 7.18 7.76 8.04
C PHE A 431 7.44 9.08 8.79
N ILE A 432 8.63 9.23 9.38
CA ILE A 432 9.02 10.45 10.09
C ILE A 432 9.17 11.61 9.11
N ASP A 433 9.81 11.41 7.96
CA ASP A 433 9.99 12.45 6.94
C ASP A 433 8.64 12.98 6.47
N TRP A 434 7.66 12.10 6.18
CA TRP A 434 6.32 12.55 5.86
C TRP A 434 5.69 13.44 6.94
N HIS A 435 5.67 12.99 8.20
CA HIS A 435 5.04 13.75 9.28
C HIS A 435 5.75 15.08 9.53
N ASN A 436 7.08 15.12 9.42
CA ASN A 436 7.84 16.37 9.55
C ASN A 436 7.66 17.29 8.34
N SER A 437 7.75 16.76 7.13
CA SER A 437 7.80 17.56 5.91
C SER A 437 6.42 17.99 5.40
N PHE A 438 5.34 17.35 5.87
CA PHE A 438 3.95 17.70 5.52
C PHE A 438 3.20 18.34 6.70
N LEU A 439 3.10 17.66 7.85
CA LEU A 439 2.26 18.15 8.95
C LEU A 439 2.88 19.34 9.69
N ARG A 440 4.19 19.32 9.94
CA ARG A 440 4.89 20.44 10.60
C ARG A 440 4.73 21.73 9.80
N GLY A 441 4.81 21.64 8.47
CA GLY A 441 4.56 22.74 7.55
C GLY A 441 3.19 23.39 7.77
N TRP A 442 2.13 22.58 7.86
CA TRP A 442 0.78 23.06 8.17
C TRP A 442 0.70 23.75 9.53
N TYR A 443 1.33 23.20 10.57
CA TYR A 443 1.27 23.79 11.92
C TYR A 443 2.06 25.10 12.02
N ARG A 444 3.24 25.17 11.39
CA ARG A 444 4.02 26.42 11.28
C ARG A 444 3.29 27.47 10.47
N PHE A 445 2.61 27.07 9.39
CA PHE A 445 1.80 27.96 8.58
C PHE A 445 0.62 28.55 9.38
N ALA A 446 -0.09 27.71 10.14
CA ALA A 446 -1.14 28.17 11.07
C ALA A 446 -0.57 29.13 12.12
N LEU A 447 0.58 28.80 12.72
CA LEU A 447 1.26 29.63 13.71
C LEU A 447 1.66 31.00 13.14
N GLY A 448 2.26 31.03 11.94
CA GLY A 448 2.65 32.26 11.26
C GLY A 448 1.45 33.16 10.93
N ARG A 449 0.35 32.58 10.45
CA ARG A 449 -0.90 33.31 10.22
C ARG A 449 -1.52 33.85 11.52
N ALA A 450 -1.42 33.10 12.62
CA ALA A 450 -1.88 33.57 13.93
C ALA A 450 -1.07 34.77 14.43
N HIS A 451 0.27 34.69 14.34
CA HIS A 451 1.17 35.81 14.67
C HIS A 451 0.88 37.04 13.81
N ARG A 452 0.74 36.87 12.48
CA ARG A 452 0.39 37.95 11.55
C ARG A 452 -0.92 38.63 11.95
N ALA A 453 -1.96 37.85 12.24
CA ALA A 453 -3.27 38.36 12.61
C ALA A 453 -3.27 39.07 13.99
N LEU A 454 -2.33 38.74 14.88
CA LEU A 454 -2.10 39.43 16.16
C LEU A 454 -1.23 40.69 16.03
N GLY A 455 -0.69 40.98 14.85
CA GLY A 455 0.24 42.10 14.63
C GLY A 455 1.69 41.81 15.06
N GLU A 456 2.01 40.56 15.38
CA GLU A 456 3.33 40.08 15.78
C GLU A 456 4.17 39.77 14.52
N THR A 457 4.54 40.81 13.77
CA THR A 457 5.08 40.67 12.41
C THR A 457 6.43 39.93 12.35
N ALA A 458 7.31 40.14 13.34
CA ALA A 458 8.64 39.52 13.34
C ALA A 458 8.53 38.00 13.56
N GLU A 459 7.70 37.60 14.52
CA GLU A 459 7.40 36.22 14.86
C GLU A 459 6.65 35.52 13.71
N ALA A 460 5.76 36.23 13.02
CA ALA A 460 5.07 35.73 11.83
C ALA A 460 6.06 35.37 10.72
N ILE A 461 6.99 36.26 10.39
CA ILE A 461 8.04 36.01 9.38
C ILE A 461 8.91 34.83 9.81
N GLN A 462 9.34 34.78 11.08
CA GLN A 462 10.15 33.68 11.59
C GLN A 462 9.44 32.33 11.44
N ALA A 463 8.18 32.24 11.86
CA ALA A 463 7.40 31.00 11.78
C ALA A 463 7.17 30.56 10.32
N LEU A 464 6.95 31.50 9.41
CA LEU A 464 6.73 31.19 7.99
C LEU A 464 8.02 30.85 7.24
N GLU A 465 9.16 31.45 7.58
CA GLU A 465 10.47 31.03 7.03
C GLU A 465 10.83 29.62 7.50
N GLN A 466 10.49 29.26 8.75
CA GLN A 466 10.60 27.87 9.22
C GLN A 466 9.66 26.95 8.44
N ALA A 467 8.39 27.35 8.24
CA ALA A 467 7.44 26.58 7.42
C ALA A 467 7.98 26.33 6.00
N LYS A 468 8.57 27.35 5.37
CA LYS A 468 9.18 27.27 4.04
C LYS A 468 10.39 26.33 4.00
N ALA A 469 11.21 26.29 5.06
CA ALA A 469 12.37 25.41 5.14
C ALA A 469 11.99 23.95 5.40
N GLU A 470 10.92 23.71 6.17
CA GLU A 470 10.49 22.39 6.61
C GLU A 470 9.49 21.73 5.63
N THR A 471 8.71 22.50 4.86
CA THR A 471 7.68 21.94 3.97
C THR A 471 8.29 21.42 2.67
N ASN A 472 8.03 20.15 2.35
CA ASN A 472 8.48 19.57 1.09
C ASN A 472 7.52 19.94 -0.06
N GLU A 473 8.03 20.69 -1.04
CA GLU A 473 7.30 21.11 -2.23
C GLU A 473 6.70 19.95 -3.04
N ALA A 474 7.29 18.75 -2.98
CA ALA A 474 6.77 17.58 -3.67
C ALA A 474 5.58 16.93 -2.97
N TYR A 475 5.37 17.22 -1.68
CA TYR A 475 4.29 16.65 -0.88
C TYR A 475 3.01 17.49 -0.93
N ASP A 476 3.14 18.82 -0.77
CA ASP A 476 2.02 19.76 -0.83
C ASP A 476 2.44 21.09 -1.48
N PRO A 477 2.53 21.13 -2.83
CA PRO A 477 2.83 22.38 -3.52
C PRO A 477 1.85 23.53 -3.19
N PRO A 478 0.52 23.30 -3.06
CA PRO A 478 -0.42 24.34 -2.63
C PRO A 478 -0.08 24.99 -1.29
N LEU A 479 0.33 24.19 -0.29
CA LEU A 479 0.78 24.73 1.00
C LEU A 479 2.04 25.57 0.84
N CYS A 480 3.05 25.09 0.11
CA CYS A 480 4.28 25.86 -0.15
C CYS A 480 3.99 27.20 -0.84
N ILE A 481 3.08 27.21 -1.82
CA ILE A 481 2.64 28.44 -2.50
C ILE A 481 1.99 29.40 -1.49
N SER A 482 1.12 28.89 -0.63
CA SER A 482 0.40 29.69 0.37
C SER A 482 1.36 30.31 1.41
N ILE A 483 2.33 29.54 1.91
CA ILE A 483 3.39 30.03 2.81
C ILE A 483 4.17 31.19 2.16
N LEU A 484 4.58 31.01 0.90
CA LEU A 484 5.34 32.02 0.17
C LEU A 484 4.52 33.27 -0.15
N GLN A 485 3.22 33.13 -0.39
CA GLN A 485 2.32 34.28 -0.59
C GLN A 485 2.21 35.12 0.69
N GLU A 486 2.00 34.50 1.84
CA GLU A 486 1.98 35.16 3.15
C GLU A 486 3.31 35.86 3.46
N LEU A 487 4.45 35.17 3.27
CA LEU A 487 5.79 35.77 3.45
C LEU A 487 5.99 36.99 2.55
N ARG A 488 5.59 36.88 1.28
CA ARG A 488 5.75 37.96 0.31
C ARG A 488 4.96 39.20 0.70
N GLU A 489 3.77 39.05 1.27
CA GLU A 489 2.99 40.18 1.78
C GLU A 489 3.67 40.83 2.99
N LEU A 490 4.12 40.03 3.96
CA LEU A 490 4.83 40.53 5.13
C LEU A 490 6.11 41.30 4.76
N TYR A 491 6.93 40.75 3.85
CA TYR A 491 8.12 41.44 3.36
C TYR A 491 7.80 42.73 2.63
N PHE A 492 6.73 42.73 1.84
CA PHE A 492 6.29 43.93 1.14
C PHE A 492 5.84 45.03 2.11
N ASP A 493 5.08 44.67 3.14
CA ASP A 493 4.58 45.57 4.16
C ASP A 493 5.72 46.16 5.03
N GLN A 494 6.80 45.41 5.24
CA GLN A 494 8.02 45.87 5.91
C GLN A 494 8.94 46.71 5.01
N GLY A 495 8.61 46.91 3.74
CA GLY A 495 9.47 47.63 2.77
C GLY A 495 10.66 46.81 2.25
N GLN A 496 10.70 45.51 2.55
CA GLN A 496 11.69 44.55 2.07
C GLN A 496 11.32 44.07 0.67
N TYR A 497 11.38 44.98 -0.30
CA TYR A 497 10.88 44.74 -1.65
C TYR A 497 11.68 43.71 -2.44
N LEU A 498 12.98 43.56 -2.15
CA LEU A 498 13.83 42.58 -2.81
C LEU A 498 13.41 41.17 -2.40
N GLU A 499 13.28 40.94 -1.09
CA GLU A 499 12.84 39.69 -0.48
C GLU A 499 11.41 39.34 -0.93
N ALA A 500 10.51 40.32 -0.96
CA ALA A 500 9.16 40.14 -1.49
C ALA A 500 9.16 39.76 -2.98
N PHE A 501 10.07 40.33 -3.78
CA PHE A 501 10.22 40.02 -5.20
C PHE A 501 10.79 38.61 -5.42
N GLU A 502 11.83 38.23 -4.69
CA GLU A 502 12.44 36.89 -4.76
C GLU A 502 11.46 35.80 -4.33
N THR A 503 10.72 36.05 -3.23
CA THR A 503 9.65 35.16 -2.76
C THR A 503 8.57 35.00 -3.83
N ARG A 504 8.23 36.08 -4.54
CA ARG A 504 7.30 36.03 -5.67
C ARG A 504 7.81 35.19 -6.83
N GLN A 505 9.11 35.27 -7.14
CA GLN A 505 9.71 34.42 -8.16
C GLN A 505 9.69 32.94 -7.75
N ALA A 506 9.94 32.64 -6.47
CA ALA A 506 9.93 31.30 -5.93
C ALA A 506 8.56 30.62 -6.07
N TYR A 507 7.47 31.23 -5.56
CA TYR A 507 6.16 30.57 -5.63
C TYR A 507 5.66 30.43 -7.07
N ARG A 508 5.97 31.38 -7.96
CA ARG A 508 5.67 31.27 -9.41
C ARG A 508 6.42 30.12 -10.08
N SER A 509 7.65 29.84 -9.65
CA SER A 509 8.40 28.68 -10.11
C SER A 509 7.69 27.38 -9.70
N ILE A 510 7.19 27.29 -8.47
CA ILE A 510 6.43 26.13 -8.00
C ILE A 510 5.13 26.00 -8.79
N GLU A 511 4.37 27.10 -8.95
CA GLU A 511 3.16 27.10 -9.78
C GLU A 511 3.44 26.58 -11.20
N GLN A 512 4.56 26.96 -11.80
CA GLN A 512 4.96 26.53 -13.15
C GLN A 512 5.36 25.05 -13.19
N GLN A 513 6.22 24.61 -12.27
CA GLN A 513 6.73 23.23 -12.25
C GLN A 513 5.64 22.21 -11.96
N TYR A 514 4.68 22.55 -11.11
CA TYR A 514 3.55 21.67 -10.79
C TYR A 514 2.31 21.98 -11.63
N GLY A 515 2.32 22.96 -12.54
CA GLY A 515 1.24 23.26 -13.49
C GLY A 515 0.04 24.06 -12.96
N TYR A 516 0.17 24.75 -11.81
CA TYR A 516 -0.87 25.65 -11.27
C TYR A 516 -0.99 26.96 -12.05
N ARG A 517 -0.06 27.19 -12.96
CA ARG A 517 0.00 28.39 -13.79
C ARG A 517 0.04 28.01 -15.27
N ALA A 518 -0.98 28.45 -16.02
CA ALA A 518 -1.07 28.21 -17.45
C ALA A 518 -0.05 29.02 -18.29
N PHE A 519 0.42 30.17 -17.77
CA PHE A 519 1.30 31.09 -18.51
C PHE A 519 2.54 31.50 -17.71
N VAL A 520 3.71 31.08 -18.21
CA VAL A 520 5.03 31.31 -17.59
C VAL A 520 5.52 32.75 -17.73
N GLY A 521 5.03 33.50 -18.73
CA GLY A 521 5.47 34.86 -19.02
C GLY A 521 6.94 34.91 -19.45
N ALA A 522 7.67 35.95 -19.03
CA ALA A 522 9.09 36.15 -19.35
C ALA A 522 10.06 35.29 -18.51
N GLY A 523 9.56 34.33 -17.73
CA GLY A 523 10.36 33.44 -16.89
C GLY A 523 11.06 32.33 -17.67
N ARG A 524 12.07 31.69 -17.06
CA ARG A 524 12.70 30.49 -17.62
C ARG A 524 11.82 29.27 -17.34
N LEU A 525 11.50 28.51 -18.40
CA LEU A 525 10.82 27.22 -18.28
C LEU A 525 11.69 26.23 -17.49
N ARG A 526 11.15 25.71 -16.39
CA ARG A 526 11.73 24.59 -15.65
C ARG A 526 10.99 23.29 -15.95
N ALA A 527 11.66 22.16 -15.72
CA ALA A 527 11.07 20.84 -15.87
C ALA A 527 9.83 20.67 -14.98
N LYS A 528 8.80 19.99 -15.51
CA LYS A 528 7.62 19.63 -14.73
C LYS A 528 8.01 18.64 -13.63
N LYS A 529 7.38 18.79 -12.48
CA LYS A 529 7.50 17.88 -11.34
C LYS A 529 6.16 17.20 -11.10
N ALA A 530 6.22 15.94 -10.68
CA ALA A 530 5.06 15.22 -10.19
C ALA A 530 4.93 15.41 -8.68
N ILE A 531 3.70 15.27 -8.17
CA ILE A 531 3.43 15.25 -6.74
C ILE A 531 3.84 13.87 -6.21
N ALA A 532 4.69 13.87 -5.20
CA ALA A 532 5.28 12.68 -4.60
C ALA A 532 4.76 12.48 -3.17
N ASN A 533 3.50 12.84 -2.93
CA ASN A 533 2.87 12.75 -1.62
C ASN A 533 2.64 11.26 -1.25
N PRO A 534 3.33 10.72 -0.23
CA PRO A 534 3.25 9.30 0.14
C PRO A 534 1.91 8.89 0.77
N SER A 535 0.99 9.82 0.99
CA SER A 535 -0.38 9.51 1.41
C SER A 535 -1.38 9.34 0.26
N LEU A 536 -0.95 9.60 -0.97
CA LEU A 536 -1.74 9.36 -2.19
C LEU A 536 -1.39 7.99 -2.78
N ALA A 537 -2.30 7.44 -3.57
CA ALA A 537 -2.00 6.25 -4.36
C ALA A 537 -0.94 6.62 -5.42
N HIS A 538 0.21 5.95 -5.41
CA HIS A 538 1.42 6.36 -6.17
C HIS A 538 1.14 6.69 -7.64
N VAL A 539 1.61 7.87 -8.07
CA VAL A 539 1.63 8.32 -9.46
C VAL A 539 3.05 8.15 -9.97
N GLU A 540 3.28 7.21 -10.91
CA GLU A 540 4.54 7.20 -11.64
C GLU A 540 4.68 8.53 -12.38
N ALA A 541 5.73 9.28 -12.03
CA ALA A 541 6.12 10.48 -12.74
C ALA A 541 6.56 10.10 -14.16
N ILE A 542 5.59 9.95 -15.07
CA ILE A 542 5.90 9.92 -16.49
C ILE A 542 6.58 11.26 -16.76
N GLY A 543 7.84 11.22 -17.19
CA GLY A 543 8.65 12.38 -17.57
C GLY A 543 8.00 13.13 -18.73
N GLN A 544 6.93 13.85 -18.43
CA GLN A 544 6.17 14.60 -19.40
C GLN A 544 6.96 15.86 -19.75
N VAL A 545 7.25 16.01 -21.03
CA VAL A 545 7.72 17.28 -21.59
C VAL A 545 6.69 18.35 -21.23
N SER A 546 7.15 19.51 -20.75
CA SER A 546 6.25 20.60 -20.34
C SER A 546 5.30 20.94 -21.48
N THR A 547 3.99 21.05 -21.19
CA THR A 547 2.93 21.37 -22.15
C THR A 547 3.22 22.63 -22.98
N GLU A 548 4.01 23.54 -22.43
CA GLU A 548 4.49 24.78 -23.01
C GLU A 548 5.46 24.54 -24.18
N ILE A 549 6.25 23.47 -24.14
CA ILE A 549 7.13 23.05 -25.25
C ILE A 549 6.27 22.54 -26.41
N SER A 550 5.26 21.72 -26.12
CA SER A 550 4.28 21.25 -27.12
C SER A 550 3.49 22.42 -27.72
N ALA A 551 2.97 23.32 -26.89
CA ALA A 551 2.21 24.49 -27.31
C ALA A 551 3.04 25.47 -28.15
N SER A 552 4.36 25.55 -27.93
CA SER A 552 5.28 26.36 -28.74
C SER A 552 5.67 25.71 -30.09
N GLY A 553 5.23 24.48 -30.35
CA GLY A 553 5.60 23.71 -31.55
C GLY A 553 7.02 23.12 -31.50
N ARG A 554 7.74 23.26 -30.39
CA ARG A 554 9.15 22.85 -30.24
C ARG A 554 9.34 21.41 -29.77
N GLN A 555 8.24 20.66 -29.65
CA GLN A 555 8.26 19.25 -29.24
C GLN A 555 9.21 18.41 -30.11
N GLN A 556 9.14 18.58 -31.43
CA GLN A 556 10.00 17.85 -32.38
C GLN A 556 11.48 18.21 -32.24
N ASP A 557 11.80 19.45 -31.86
CA ASP A 557 13.19 19.88 -31.62
C ASP A 557 13.76 19.17 -30.37
N VAL A 558 12.95 19.04 -29.32
CA VAL A 558 13.34 18.34 -28.08
C VAL A 558 13.51 16.85 -28.34
N GLU A 559 12.58 16.20 -29.05
CA GLU A 559 12.69 14.80 -29.43
C GLU A 559 13.94 14.53 -30.28
N ARG A 560 14.27 15.44 -31.21
CA ARG A 560 15.50 15.37 -32.01
C ARG A 560 16.75 15.54 -31.15
N LEU A 561 16.74 16.40 -30.14
CA LEU A 561 17.83 16.57 -29.18
C LEU A 561 18.01 15.33 -28.29
N ILE A 562 16.93 14.76 -27.77
CA ILE A 562 16.95 13.52 -26.99
C ILE A 562 17.53 12.38 -27.85
N GLY A 563 17.06 12.23 -29.09
CA GLY A 563 17.58 11.23 -30.01
C GLY A 563 19.08 11.42 -30.34
N ARG A 564 19.59 12.65 -30.31
CA ARG A 564 21.04 12.93 -30.46
C ARG A 564 21.84 12.63 -29.20
N LEU A 565 21.27 12.84 -28.02
CA LEU A 565 21.90 12.54 -26.72
C LEU A 565 21.89 11.04 -26.40
N GLN A 566 20.87 10.31 -26.87
CA GLN A 566 20.77 8.85 -26.74
C GLN A 566 21.63 8.09 -27.76
N ARG A 567 22.05 8.76 -28.83
CA ARG A 567 23.11 8.24 -29.71
C ARG A 567 24.44 8.41 -28.98
N SER A 568 24.83 7.39 -28.25
CA SER A 568 26.20 7.19 -27.77
C SER A 568 27.13 6.96 -28.98
N ASP A 569 27.44 8.00 -29.73
CA ASP A 569 28.62 8.00 -30.61
C ASP A 569 29.83 8.45 -29.77
N GLN A 570 30.34 7.53 -28.95
CA GLN A 570 31.77 7.36 -28.62
C GLN A 570 32.08 5.88 -28.42
#